data_AF-A0A3D3GBI0-F1
#
_entry.id   AF-A0A3D3GBI0-F1
#
_cell.length_a   1.000
_cell.length_b   1.000
_cell.length_c   1.000
_cell.angle_alpha   90.00
_cell.angle_beta   90.00
_cell.angle_gamma   90.00
#
_symmetry.space_group_name_H-M   'P 1'
#
loop_
_entity.id
_entity.type
_entity.pdbx_description
1 polymer ?
#
loop_
_entity_poly.entity_id
_entity_poly.type
_entity_poly.pdbx_seq_one_letter_code
_entity_poly.pdbx_strand_id
1 'polypeptide(L)'
;MCNSALFRVALLGAVLFTAPSVVAEDDACGPVDMRQPGGSMENISVLDQDGTGLCYAYVATQMIDAYRFSKLPKPLPADIKSWQSSPVATAFELASGKFYYRNITNPFKGGGIICDAVNYSRKKGTCTQQALKENSDSGYAYPVTSYWELSLYLDFYERFHRLSSETRELENRDTENPFIHAADIAKRRKILEELTAPICRNFKAQGLLPEGLSSSLDALEEFLDKNNSMEFLLKTGLAACSKPENREFFDIPACTERAVFSKKNALKSVHQWLNSKDPQPMGIGICSQLFHQGRKYRGRWGAALSDMFGGTNCGGHGVLIIGRRKLQRADGKSTCQFLIRNSWGTSCYNYSGDWSCEAGNIWVDADKVAGSMLTRSVIGDAP
;
A
#
# COMPACT_ATOMS: atom_id res chain seq x y z
N MET A 1 62.32 45.04 48.74
CA MET A 1 62.34 43.95 47.73
C MET A 1 60.90 43.62 47.37
N CYS A 2 60.64 43.71 46.06
CA CYS A 2 59.45 43.48 45.22
C CYS A 2 58.04 43.28 45.80
N ASN A 3 57.19 44.24 45.39
CA ASN A 3 55.75 44.16 45.18
C ASN A 3 55.34 43.01 44.24
N SER A 4 54.17 42.41 44.49
CA SER A 4 53.43 41.63 43.48
C SER A 4 51.93 41.73 43.77
N ALA A 5 51.34 42.87 43.41
CA ALA A 5 49.89 43.06 43.40
C ALA A 5 49.32 42.32 42.16
N LEU A 6 48.65 41.19 42.40
CA LEU A 6 47.92 40.45 41.37
C LEU A 6 46.61 41.18 41.05
N PHE A 7 46.59 41.91 39.94
CA PHE A 7 45.37 42.46 39.34
C PHE A 7 44.58 41.32 38.68
N ARG A 8 43.51 40.85 39.32
CA ARG A 8 42.51 39.99 38.69
C ARG A 8 41.55 40.88 37.88
N VAL A 9 41.81 41.00 36.58
CA VAL A 9 40.86 41.58 35.62
C VAL A 9 39.73 40.57 35.44
N ALA A 10 38.58 40.83 36.06
CA ALA A 10 37.35 40.13 35.78
C ALA A 10 36.85 40.55 34.40
N LEU A 11 37.09 39.72 33.39
CA LEU A 11 36.50 39.86 32.06
C LEU A 11 34.99 39.59 32.20
N LEU A 12 34.19 40.65 32.33
CA LEU A 12 32.75 40.61 32.12
C LEU A 12 32.51 40.34 30.63
N GLY A 13 32.51 39.05 30.27
CA GLY A 13 32.05 38.60 28.97
C GLY A 13 30.57 38.96 28.84
N ALA A 14 30.27 39.98 28.04
CA ALA A 14 28.91 40.29 27.61
C ALA A 14 28.39 39.07 26.83
N VAL A 15 27.63 38.20 27.51
CA VAL A 15 26.80 37.19 26.87
C VAL A 15 25.70 37.98 26.15
N LEU A 16 25.96 38.32 24.89
CA LEU A 16 24.95 38.77 23.96
C LEU A 16 23.94 37.63 23.82
N PHE A 17 22.86 37.69 24.59
CA PHE A 17 21.64 36.95 24.30
C PHE A 17 21.11 37.46 22.97
N THR A 18 21.58 36.87 21.88
CA THR A 18 20.90 36.98 20.60
C THR A 18 19.53 36.36 20.83
N ALA A 19 18.50 37.20 20.91
CA ALA A 19 17.13 36.73 20.88
C ALA A 19 17.02 35.79 19.66
N PRO A 20 16.57 34.53 19.83
CA PRO A 20 16.47 33.61 18.71
C PRO A 20 15.62 34.32 17.67
N SER A 21 16.23 34.62 16.52
CA SER A 21 15.54 35.21 15.39
C SER A 21 14.30 34.36 15.16
N VAL A 22 13.13 34.95 15.41
CA VAL A 22 11.85 34.33 15.09
C VAL A 22 11.88 34.19 13.58
N VAL A 23 12.33 33.03 13.10
CA VAL A 23 12.31 32.69 11.69
C VAL A 23 10.85 32.80 11.29
N ALA A 24 10.54 33.82 10.49
CA ALA A 24 9.17 34.11 10.10
C ALA A 24 8.53 32.82 9.56
N GLU A 25 7.37 32.47 10.08
CA GLU A 25 6.62 31.25 9.76
C GLU A 25 6.26 31.15 8.25
N ASP A 26 6.50 32.23 7.49
CA ASP A 26 6.23 32.39 6.06
C ASP A 26 7.09 31.53 5.11
N ASP A 27 8.19 30.91 5.57
CA ASP A 27 9.04 30.06 4.70
C ASP A 27 8.81 28.55 4.86
N ALA A 28 7.75 28.14 5.55
CA ALA A 28 7.45 26.71 5.77
C ALA A 28 7.16 25.92 4.47
N CYS A 29 6.96 26.59 3.33
CA CYS A 29 6.68 25.96 2.03
C CYS A 29 7.89 25.98 1.05
N GLY A 30 9.12 25.90 1.56
CA GLY A 30 10.30 25.66 0.73
C GLY A 30 10.18 24.37 -0.12
N PRO A 31 10.82 24.29 -1.30
CA PRO A 31 10.64 23.18 -2.22
C PRO A 31 11.25 21.87 -1.68
N VAL A 32 10.51 20.78 -1.84
CA VAL A 32 10.98 19.41 -1.59
C VAL A 32 10.41 18.53 -2.69
N ASP A 33 11.25 17.74 -3.35
CA ASP A 33 10.82 16.71 -4.32
C ASP A 33 11.70 15.48 -4.17
N MET A 34 11.16 14.43 -3.55
CA MET A 34 11.91 13.20 -3.26
C MET A 34 12.23 12.37 -4.52
N ARG A 35 11.70 12.74 -5.69
CA ARG A 35 11.97 12.04 -6.96
C ARG A 35 13.28 12.50 -7.63
N GLN A 36 13.81 13.64 -7.21
CA GLN A 36 15.04 14.21 -7.76
C GLN A 36 16.23 13.27 -7.53
N PRO A 37 17.32 13.38 -8.32
CA PRO A 37 18.51 12.57 -8.12
C PRO A 37 19.01 12.60 -6.67
N GLY A 38 19.23 11.42 -6.07
CA GLY A 38 19.60 11.26 -4.65
C GLY A 38 18.44 11.28 -3.66
N GLY A 39 17.21 11.56 -4.11
CA GLY A 39 16.01 11.54 -3.28
C GLY A 39 15.53 10.13 -2.94
N SER A 40 14.76 10.00 -1.85
CA SER A 40 14.24 8.72 -1.36
C SER A 40 13.26 8.02 -2.32
N MET A 41 12.65 8.75 -3.24
CA MET A 41 11.69 8.24 -4.23
C MET A 41 12.25 8.13 -5.65
N GLU A 42 13.54 8.46 -5.88
CA GLU A 42 14.18 8.48 -7.21
C GLU A 42 14.02 7.14 -7.96
N ASN A 43 14.15 6.02 -7.25
CA ASN A 43 14.17 4.68 -7.84
C ASN A 43 12.89 3.88 -7.53
N ILE A 44 11.83 4.57 -7.11
CA ILE A 44 10.55 3.96 -6.74
C ILE A 44 9.56 4.18 -7.88
N SER A 45 9.06 3.08 -8.45
CA SER A 45 8.08 3.12 -9.53
C SER A 45 6.74 3.64 -9.04
N VAL A 46 5.96 4.22 -9.95
CA VAL A 46 4.54 4.51 -9.70
C VAL A 46 3.76 3.23 -9.90
N LEU A 47 3.11 2.75 -8.84
CA LEU A 47 2.38 1.49 -8.84
C LEU A 47 0.88 1.72 -9.06
N ASP A 48 0.20 0.72 -9.60
CA ASP A 48 -1.25 0.74 -9.86
C ASP A 48 -1.95 -0.40 -9.12
N GLN A 49 -2.84 -0.04 -8.21
CA GLN A 49 -3.68 -0.98 -7.47
C GLN A 49 -4.95 -1.35 -8.23
N ASP A 50 -5.24 -0.65 -9.33
CA ASP A 50 -6.49 -0.78 -10.07
C ASP A 50 -7.71 -0.59 -9.12
N GLY A 51 -8.74 -1.43 -9.21
CA GLY A 51 -9.92 -1.42 -8.33
C GLY A 51 -9.79 -2.24 -7.03
N THR A 52 -8.59 -2.67 -6.62
CA THR A 52 -8.41 -3.74 -5.60
C THR A 52 -8.65 -3.33 -4.15
N GLY A 53 -8.79 -2.04 -3.83
CA GLY A 53 -8.83 -1.58 -2.43
C GLY A 53 -7.52 -1.80 -1.63
N LEU A 54 -6.43 -2.26 -2.25
CA LEU A 54 -5.14 -2.50 -1.60
C LEU A 54 -4.27 -1.25 -1.40
N CYS A 55 -4.85 -0.06 -1.38
CA CYS A 55 -4.10 1.21 -1.39
C CYS A 55 -3.10 1.28 -0.24
N TYR A 56 -3.48 0.78 0.94
CA TYR A 56 -2.62 0.72 2.12
C TYR A 56 -1.34 -0.09 1.88
N ALA A 57 -1.42 -1.22 1.17
CA ALA A 57 -0.28 -2.08 0.89
C ALA A 57 0.63 -1.46 -0.17
N TYR A 58 0.06 -0.82 -1.20
CA TYR A 58 0.79 -0.06 -2.22
C TYR A 58 1.57 1.13 -1.63
N VAL A 59 0.97 1.82 -0.67
CA VAL A 59 1.63 2.88 0.09
C VAL A 59 2.73 2.28 0.97
N ALA A 60 2.43 1.21 1.71
CA ALA A 60 3.38 0.57 2.62
C ALA A 60 4.64 0.06 1.88
N THR A 61 4.48 -0.66 0.77
CA THR A 61 5.64 -1.18 0.02
C THR A 61 6.52 -0.09 -0.54
N GLN A 62 5.93 0.98 -1.06
CA GLN A 62 6.70 2.14 -1.53
C GLN A 62 7.41 2.87 -0.38
N MET A 63 6.82 2.96 0.82
CA MET A 63 7.51 3.50 2.00
C MET A 63 8.70 2.64 2.39
N ILE A 64 8.53 1.31 2.41
CA ILE A 64 9.61 0.35 2.72
C ILE A 64 10.74 0.49 1.70
N ASP A 65 10.41 0.47 0.41
CA ASP A 65 11.39 0.52 -0.66
C ASP A 65 12.13 1.86 -0.69
N ALA A 66 11.43 2.98 -0.48
CA ALA A 66 12.03 4.31 -0.39
C ALA A 66 13.03 4.40 0.77
N TYR A 67 12.62 3.91 1.96
CA TYR A 67 13.50 3.86 3.12
C TYR A 67 14.74 3.03 2.82
N ARG A 68 14.54 1.78 2.36
CA ARG A 68 15.62 0.86 1.99
C ARG A 68 16.59 1.49 1.00
N PHE A 69 16.10 1.97 -0.14
CA PHE A 69 16.94 2.51 -1.21
C PHE A 69 17.63 3.82 -0.82
N SER A 70 17.12 4.56 0.17
CA SER A 70 17.80 5.74 0.71
C SER A 70 18.97 5.41 1.64
N LYS A 71 19.05 4.18 2.17
CA LYS A 71 20.13 3.72 3.07
C LYS A 71 21.24 2.94 2.38
N LEU A 72 21.00 2.52 1.14
CA LEU A 72 22.00 1.79 0.36
C LEU A 72 23.05 2.74 -0.25
N PRO A 73 24.31 2.29 -0.41
CA PRO A 73 25.33 3.05 -1.11
C PRO A 73 24.88 3.47 -2.52
N LYS A 74 25.34 4.64 -2.97
CA LYS A 74 25.06 5.17 -4.30
C LYS A 74 26.31 5.06 -5.19
N PRO A 75 26.18 4.72 -6.48
CA PRO A 75 24.93 4.39 -7.18
C PRO A 75 24.36 3.03 -6.74
N LEU A 76 23.04 2.86 -6.84
CA LEU A 76 22.42 1.55 -6.57
C LEU A 76 22.88 0.54 -7.64
N PRO A 77 23.22 -0.70 -7.26
CA PRO A 77 23.36 -1.82 -8.19
C PRO A 77 22.15 -1.93 -9.15
N ALA A 78 22.42 -2.37 -10.39
CA ALA A 78 21.42 -2.36 -11.47
C ALA A 78 20.23 -3.31 -11.21
N ASP A 79 20.49 -4.42 -10.53
CA ASP A 79 19.53 -5.43 -10.09
C ASP A 79 18.61 -4.93 -8.96
N ILE A 80 19.05 -3.99 -8.12
CA ILE A 80 18.22 -3.48 -7.01
C ILE A 80 16.93 -2.82 -7.47
N LYS A 81 16.89 -2.27 -8.69
CA LYS A 81 15.67 -1.65 -9.23
C LYS A 81 14.52 -2.63 -9.40
N SER A 82 14.81 -3.91 -9.64
CA SER A 82 13.77 -4.94 -9.76
C SER A 82 13.34 -5.54 -8.41
N TRP A 83 14.01 -5.16 -7.32
CA TRP A 83 13.74 -5.70 -5.97
C TRP A 83 12.58 -4.98 -5.25
N GLN A 84 11.79 -4.15 -5.94
CA GLN A 84 10.64 -3.48 -5.33
C GLN A 84 9.68 -4.50 -4.69
N SER A 85 9.19 -4.16 -3.52
CA SER A 85 8.32 -5.02 -2.72
C SER A 85 6.96 -5.18 -3.41
N SER A 86 6.40 -6.39 -3.37
CA SER A 86 5.09 -6.70 -3.92
C SER A 86 3.97 -6.24 -2.97
N PRO A 87 3.12 -5.27 -3.38
CA PRO A 87 1.99 -4.84 -2.55
C PRO A 87 0.92 -5.92 -2.44
N VAL A 88 0.75 -6.75 -3.47
CA VAL A 88 -0.16 -7.90 -3.45
C VAL A 88 0.29 -8.89 -2.38
N ALA A 89 1.55 -9.34 -2.42
CA ALA A 89 2.07 -10.27 -1.42
C ALA A 89 1.94 -9.70 0.00
N THR A 90 2.27 -8.42 0.17
CA THR A 90 2.16 -7.71 1.46
C THR A 90 0.72 -7.71 1.99
N ALA A 91 -0.28 -7.40 1.14
CA ALA A 91 -1.68 -7.38 1.54
C ALA A 91 -2.20 -8.76 1.98
N PHE A 92 -1.90 -9.78 1.18
CA PHE A 92 -2.34 -11.15 1.43
C PHE A 92 -1.70 -11.75 2.68
N GLU A 93 -0.40 -11.58 2.82
CA GLU A 93 0.31 -12.07 3.99
C GLU A 93 -0.17 -11.38 5.28
N LEU A 94 -0.43 -10.07 5.22
CA LEU A 94 -1.02 -9.34 6.35
C LEU A 94 -2.40 -9.90 6.71
N ALA A 95 -3.27 -10.12 5.71
CA ALA A 95 -4.61 -10.67 5.90
C ALA A 95 -4.57 -12.08 6.52
N SER A 96 -3.57 -12.90 6.15
CA SER A 96 -3.35 -14.23 6.70
C SER A 96 -2.95 -14.24 8.17
N GLY A 97 -2.13 -13.26 8.57
CA GLY A 97 -1.51 -13.22 9.89
C GLY A 97 -2.39 -12.60 10.97
N LYS A 98 -3.45 -11.88 10.61
CA LYS A 98 -4.29 -11.13 11.55
C LYS A 98 -5.69 -11.73 11.69
N PHE A 99 -6.08 -11.99 12.94
CA PHE A 99 -7.41 -12.50 13.29
C PHE A 99 -8.56 -11.60 12.78
N TYR A 100 -8.35 -10.28 12.76
CA TYR A 100 -9.38 -9.30 12.36
C TYR A 100 -9.82 -9.41 10.89
N TYR A 101 -8.97 -10.00 10.03
CA TYR A 101 -9.26 -10.19 8.61
C TYR A 101 -9.83 -11.58 8.27
N ARG A 102 -9.94 -12.48 9.26
CA ARG A 102 -10.41 -13.86 9.02
C ARG A 102 -11.87 -13.95 8.57
N ASN A 103 -12.69 -12.94 8.87
CA ASN A 103 -14.08 -12.88 8.42
C ASN A 103 -14.26 -12.14 7.08
N ILE A 104 -13.18 -11.64 6.48
CA ILE A 104 -13.25 -10.99 5.17
C ILE A 104 -13.08 -12.08 4.10
N THR A 105 -14.18 -12.46 3.48
CA THR A 105 -14.18 -13.43 2.36
C THR A 105 -13.44 -12.90 1.14
N ASN A 106 -13.30 -11.57 1.02
CA ASN A 106 -12.63 -10.90 -0.09
C ASN A 106 -11.67 -9.80 0.41
N PRO A 107 -10.34 -10.05 0.44
CA PRO A 107 -9.36 -9.07 0.94
C PRO A 107 -9.33 -7.76 0.14
N PHE A 108 -9.85 -7.76 -1.09
CA PHE A 108 -9.94 -6.57 -1.94
C PHE A 108 -11.03 -5.58 -1.48
N LYS A 109 -11.92 -6.01 -0.57
CA LYS A 109 -12.98 -5.15 -0.03
C LYS A 109 -12.68 -4.61 1.36
N GLY A 110 -11.64 -5.12 2.02
CA GLY A 110 -11.40 -4.91 3.46
C GLY A 110 -10.66 -3.62 3.84
N GLY A 111 -10.07 -2.91 2.89
CA GLY A 111 -9.10 -1.85 3.20
C GLY A 111 -7.96 -2.36 4.10
N GLY A 112 -7.17 -1.44 4.64
CA GLY A 112 -6.11 -1.80 5.57
C GLY A 112 -5.42 -0.60 6.17
N ILE A 113 -4.56 -0.85 7.15
CA ILE A 113 -3.78 0.16 7.85
C ILE A 113 -2.36 0.14 7.30
N ILE A 114 -1.85 1.30 6.88
CA ILE A 114 -0.54 1.41 6.22
C ILE A 114 0.56 0.89 7.15
N CYS A 115 0.55 1.31 8.42
CA CYS A 115 1.60 0.87 9.35
C CYS A 115 1.50 -0.59 9.76
N ASP A 116 0.32 -1.21 9.67
CA ASP A 116 0.19 -2.66 9.89
C ASP A 116 0.93 -3.44 8.80
N ALA A 117 0.75 -3.04 7.53
CA ALA A 117 1.49 -3.62 6.41
C ALA A 117 3.00 -3.40 6.57
N VAL A 118 3.43 -2.18 6.89
CA VAL A 118 4.88 -1.90 7.09
C VAL A 118 5.46 -2.73 8.23
N ASN A 119 4.79 -2.76 9.39
CA ASN A 119 5.30 -3.49 10.56
C ASN A 119 5.27 -5.01 10.36
N TYR A 120 4.31 -5.52 9.58
CA TYR A 120 4.28 -6.92 9.18
C TYR A 120 5.47 -7.25 8.28
N SER A 121 5.68 -6.49 7.20
CA SER A 121 6.80 -6.67 6.28
C SER A 121 8.16 -6.54 6.98
N ARG A 122 8.29 -5.62 7.94
CA ARG A 122 9.49 -5.55 8.80
C ARG A 122 9.78 -6.86 9.53
N LYS A 123 8.74 -7.53 10.05
CA LYS A 123 8.89 -8.77 10.82
C LYS A 123 9.11 -10.00 9.94
N LYS A 124 8.54 -9.99 8.73
CA LYS A 124 8.45 -11.18 7.86
C LYS A 124 9.29 -11.09 6.59
N GLY A 125 9.94 -9.97 6.37
CA GLY A 125 10.54 -9.64 5.08
C GLY A 125 9.48 -9.25 4.05
N THR A 126 9.95 -8.81 2.89
CA THR A 126 9.12 -8.48 1.72
C THR A 126 9.40 -9.45 0.59
N CYS A 127 8.35 -9.90 -0.09
CA CYS A 127 8.48 -10.58 -1.37
C CYS A 127 8.65 -9.55 -2.48
N THR A 128 9.55 -9.77 -3.43
CA THR A 128 9.76 -8.85 -4.55
C THR A 128 8.66 -9.02 -5.61
N GLN A 129 8.39 -7.95 -6.37
CA GLN A 129 7.52 -8.05 -7.55
C GLN A 129 8.12 -8.98 -8.61
N GLN A 130 9.46 -9.01 -8.71
CA GLN A 130 10.16 -9.92 -9.62
C GLN A 130 9.93 -11.39 -9.29
N ALA A 131 9.96 -11.77 -8.00
CA ALA A 131 9.69 -13.16 -7.60
C ALA A 131 8.29 -13.65 -8.01
N LEU A 132 7.30 -12.75 -8.01
CA LEU A 132 5.96 -13.07 -8.54
C LEU A 132 5.93 -13.14 -10.06
N LYS A 133 6.69 -12.28 -10.74
CA LYS A 133 6.75 -12.25 -12.20
C LYS A 133 7.48 -13.46 -12.78
N GLU A 134 8.63 -13.83 -12.23
CA GLU A 134 9.44 -14.95 -12.73
C GLU A 134 8.69 -16.28 -12.62
N ASN A 135 7.85 -16.45 -11.60
CA ASN A 135 6.98 -17.62 -11.49
C ASN A 135 5.83 -17.63 -12.51
N SER A 136 5.52 -16.50 -13.14
CA SER A 136 4.46 -16.39 -14.15
C SER A 136 4.96 -16.50 -15.59
N ASP A 137 6.25 -16.25 -15.83
CA ASP A 137 6.87 -16.21 -17.17
C ASP A 137 7.06 -17.62 -17.79
N SER A 138 6.47 -18.68 -17.21
CA SER A 138 6.52 -20.07 -17.70
C SER A 138 5.72 -20.35 -18.98
N GLY A 139 5.41 -19.32 -19.78
CA GLY A 139 4.80 -19.46 -21.11
C GLY A 139 3.29 -19.22 -21.19
N TYR A 140 2.62 -18.94 -20.07
CA TYR A 140 1.22 -18.46 -20.06
C TYR A 140 1.17 -17.12 -19.31
N ALA A 141 1.19 -16.05 -20.10
CA ALA A 141 1.50 -14.69 -19.69
C ALA A 141 0.38 -14.03 -18.90
N TYR A 142 0.38 -14.16 -17.58
CA TYR A 142 -0.35 -13.27 -16.66
C TYR A 142 0.36 -13.28 -15.28
N PRO A 143 1.26 -12.31 -15.01
CA PRO A 143 1.95 -12.17 -13.72
C PRO A 143 1.00 -11.66 -12.66
N VAL A 144 0.82 -12.39 -11.54
CA VAL A 144 -0.09 -12.09 -10.41
C VAL A 144 0.27 -10.78 -9.71
N THR A 145 0.13 -9.71 -10.47
CA THR A 145 0.56 -8.33 -10.24
C THR A 145 -0.61 -7.40 -10.50
N SER A 146 -1.67 -7.90 -11.16
CA SER A 146 -2.89 -7.17 -11.46
C SER A 146 -4.09 -7.72 -10.67
N TYR A 147 -5.05 -6.84 -10.43
CA TYR A 147 -6.37 -7.17 -9.87
C TYR A 147 -7.05 -8.30 -10.63
N TRP A 148 -7.04 -8.19 -11.96
CA TRP A 148 -7.80 -9.08 -12.85
C TRP A 148 -7.43 -10.52 -12.59
N GLU A 149 -6.14 -10.80 -12.45
CA GLU A 149 -5.66 -12.16 -12.25
C GLU A 149 -6.03 -12.70 -10.88
N LEU A 150 -5.80 -11.93 -9.82
CA LEU A 150 -6.26 -12.33 -8.48
C LEU A 150 -7.77 -12.55 -8.43
N SER A 151 -8.53 -11.75 -9.19
CA SER A 151 -9.98 -11.92 -9.31
C SER A 151 -10.35 -13.22 -10.04
N LEU A 152 -9.54 -13.67 -11.00
CA LEU A 152 -9.72 -14.99 -11.62
C LEU A 152 -9.46 -16.13 -10.63
N TYR A 153 -8.43 -16.01 -9.77
CA TYR A 153 -8.19 -17.00 -8.72
C TYR A 153 -9.34 -17.05 -7.70
N LEU A 154 -9.85 -15.89 -7.29
CA LEU A 154 -11.00 -15.82 -6.38
C LEU A 154 -12.29 -16.34 -7.03
N ASP A 155 -12.59 -15.94 -8.26
CA ASP A 155 -13.77 -16.40 -9.01
C ASP A 155 -13.70 -17.92 -9.21
N PHE A 156 -12.52 -18.45 -9.53
CA PHE A 156 -12.30 -19.88 -9.58
C PHE A 156 -12.60 -20.55 -8.23
N TYR A 157 -11.99 -20.07 -7.14
CA TYR A 157 -12.19 -20.62 -5.81
C TYR A 157 -13.67 -20.62 -5.43
N GLU A 158 -14.36 -19.48 -5.58
CA GLU A 158 -15.77 -19.32 -5.24
C GLU A 158 -16.67 -20.22 -6.11
N ARG A 159 -16.43 -20.25 -7.42
CA ARG A 159 -17.21 -21.08 -8.35
C ARG A 159 -17.00 -22.56 -8.11
N PHE A 160 -15.76 -22.98 -7.88
CA PHE A 160 -15.44 -24.37 -7.55
C PHE A 160 -16.09 -24.77 -6.22
N HIS A 161 -15.88 -23.99 -5.16
CA HIS A 161 -16.41 -24.31 -3.84
C HIS A 161 -17.94 -24.36 -3.84
N ARG A 162 -18.61 -23.46 -4.57
CA ARG A 162 -20.07 -23.52 -4.77
C ARG A 162 -20.48 -24.82 -5.48
N LEU A 163 -19.85 -25.15 -6.60
CA LEU A 163 -20.21 -26.35 -7.37
C LEU A 163 -19.92 -27.65 -6.60
N SER A 164 -18.80 -27.74 -5.89
CA SER A 164 -18.43 -28.91 -5.09
C SER A 164 -19.34 -29.08 -3.88
N SER A 165 -19.70 -27.99 -3.18
CA SER A 165 -20.66 -28.05 -2.07
C SER A 165 -22.07 -28.47 -2.52
N GLU A 166 -22.58 -27.90 -3.63
CA GLU A 166 -23.87 -28.32 -4.19
C GLU A 166 -23.85 -29.79 -4.69
N THR A 167 -22.71 -30.26 -5.20
CA THR A 167 -22.55 -31.66 -5.63
C THR A 167 -22.59 -32.61 -4.43
N ARG A 168 -21.88 -32.28 -3.35
CA ARG A 168 -21.92 -33.06 -2.09
C ARG A 168 -23.28 -33.05 -1.43
N GLU A 169 -24.00 -31.94 -1.48
CA GLU A 169 -25.38 -31.89 -0.98
C GLU A 169 -26.30 -32.85 -1.75
N LEU A 170 -26.15 -32.93 -3.07
CA LEU A 170 -26.87 -33.90 -3.90
C LEU A 170 -26.44 -35.34 -3.62
N GLU A 171 -25.15 -35.61 -3.50
CA GLU A 171 -24.64 -36.94 -3.14
C GLU A 171 -25.18 -37.41 -1.79
N ASN A 172 -25.26 -36.52 -0.80
CA ASN A 172 -25.87 -36.81 0.50
C ASN A 172 -27.37 -37.10 0.40
N ARG A 173 -28.13 -36.38 -0.45
CA ARG A 173 -29.55 -36.64 -0.68
C ARG A 173 -29.80 -37.91 -1.48
N ASP A 174 -28.91 -38.26 -2.39
CA ASP A 174 -29.01 -39.48 -3.21
C ASP A 174 -28.92 -40.75 -2.35
N THR A 175 -28.28 -40.67 -1.16
CA THR A 175 -28.34 -41.77 -0.17
C THR A 175 -29.77 -42.08 0.32
N GLU A 176 -30.71 -41.15 0.18
CA GLU A 176 -32.12 -41.32 0.51
C GLU A 176 -32.95 -41.79 -0.71
N ASN A 177 -32.53 -41.49 -1.94
CA ASN A 177 -33.17 -41.95 -3.18
C ASN A 177 -32.21 -41.98 -4.40
N PRO A 178 -31.51 -43.10 -4.64
CA PRO A 178 -30.30 -43.17 -5.49
C PRO A 178 -30.53 -43.03 -7.01
N PHE A 179 -31.78 -42.88 -7.45
CA PHE A 179 -32.12 -42.79 -8.87
C PHE A 179 -32.50 -41.38 -9.31
N ILE A 180 -32.77 -40.46 -8.37
CA ILE A 180 -33.26 -39.12 -8.72
C ILE A 180 -32.10 -38.19 -9.09
N HIS A 181 -30.93 -38.33 -8.45
CA HIS A 181 -29.86 -37.32 -8.57
C HIS A 181 -28.60 -37.80 -9.31
N ALA A 182 -28.46 -39.09 -9.63
CA ALA A 182 -27.28 -39.63 -10.29
C ALA A 182 -26.88 -38.88 -11.59
N ALA A 183 -27.85 -38.51 -12.43
CA ALA A 183 -27.60 -37.75 -13.66
C ALA A 183 -27.12 -36.31 -13.39
N ASP A 184 -27.66 -35.66 -12.36
CA ASP A 184 -27.28 -34.30 -11.96
C ASP A 184 -25.89 -34.27 -11.31
N ILE A 185 -25.57 -35.26 -10.47
CA ILE A 185 -24.25 -35.45 -9.87
C ILE A 185 -23.20 -35.66 -10.97
N ALA A 186 -23.46 -36.57 -11.92
CA ALA A 186 -22.54 -36.82 -13.04
C ALA A 186 -22.32 -35.57 -13.91
N LYS A 187 -23.40 -34.80 -14.19
CA LYS A 187 -23.32 -33.54 -14.92
C LYS A 187 -22.46 -32.50 -14.19
N ARG A 188 -22.62 -32.36 -12.87
CA ARG A 188 -21.87 -31.40 -12.05
C ARG A 188 -20.41 -31.79 -11.91
N ARG A 189 -20.10 -33.08 -11.69
CA ARG A 189 -18.72 -33.61 -11.72
C ARG A 189 -18.04 -33.31 -13.04
N LYS A 190 -18.71 -33.52 -14.18
CA LYS A 190 -18.18 -33.15 -15.49
C LYS A 190 -17.87 -31.66 -15.61
N ILE A 191 -18.75 -30.78 -15.12
CA ILE A 191 -18.49 -29.33 -15.10
C ILE A 191 -17.28 -28.99 -14.22
N LEU A 192 -17.15 -29.63 -13.05
CA LEU A 192 -16.00 -29.47 -12.17
C LEU A 192 -14.72 -29.91 -12.87
N GLU A 193 -14.70 -31.06 -13.55
CA GLU A 193 -13.55 -31.54 -14.32
C GLU A 193 -13.18 -30.56 -15.44
N GLU A 194 -14.17 -30.06 -16.20
CA GLU A 194 -13.96 -29.09 -17.28
C GLU A 194 -13.44 -27.74 -16.78
N LEU A 195 -13.87 -27.28 -15.61
CA LEU A 195 -13.36 -26.07 -14.95
C LEU A 195 -11.95 -26.28 -14.39
N THR A 196 -11.71 -27.44 -13.79
CA THR A 196 -10.49 -27.75 -13.04
C THR A 196 -9.32 -28.07 -13.96
N ALA A 197 -9.54 -28.83 -15.02
CA ALA A 197 -8.46 -29.32 -15.87
C ALA A 197 -7.62 -28.19 -16.50
N PRO A 198 -8.18 -27.11 -17.06
CA PRO A 198 -7.38 -25.99 -17.57
C PRO A 198 -6.58 -25.30 -16.46
N ILE A 199 -7.18 -25.11 -15.29
CA ILE A 199 -6.57 -24.36 -14.18
C ILE A 199 -5.47 -25.17 -13.51
N CYS A 200 -5.70 -26.46 -13.23
CA CYS A 200 -4.66 -27.36 -12.76
C CYS A 200 -3.51 -27.50 -13.77
N ARG A 201 -3.81 -27.58 -15.08
CA ARG A 201 -2.76 -27.56 -16.11
C ARG A 201 -1.94 -26.28 -16.06
N ASN A 202 -2.60 -25.13 -15.96
CA ASN A 202 -1.91 -23.83 -15.88
C ASN A 202 -1.08 -23.72 -14.60
N PHE A 203 -1.64 -24.05 -13.44
CA PHE A 203 -0.92 -23.98 -12.17
C PHE A 203 0.25 -24.97 -12.13
N LYS A 204 0.07 -26.17 -12.68
CA LYS A 204 1.16 -27.15 -12.81
C LYS A 204 2.27 -26.63 -13.72
N ALA A 205 1.91 -26.06 -14.88
CA ALA A 205 2.87 -25.49 -15.82
C ALA A 205 3.62 -24.28 -15.24
N GLN A 206 2.99 -23.54 -14.32
CA GLN A 206 3.57 -22.40 -13.62
C GLN A 206 4.28 -22.79 -12.30
N GLY A 207 4.26 -24.07 -11.92
CA GLY A 207 4.80 -24.51 -10.63
C GLY A 207 4.09 -23.89 -9.42
N LEU A 208 2.84 -23.45 -9.59
CA LEU A 208 1.99 -22.85 -8.55
C LEU A 208 1.13 -23.87 -7.81
N LEU A 209 1.07 -25.13 -8.27
CA LEU A 209 0.46 -26.19 -7.47
C LEU A 209 1.35 -26.46 -6.25
N PRO A 210 0.80 -26.43 -5.02
CA PRO A 210 1.51 -26.85 -3.83
C PRO A 210 2.10 -28.24 -4.02
N GLU A 211 3.29 -28.44 -3.46
CA GLU A 211 3.96 -29.74 -3.51
C GLU A 211 3.05 -30.84 -2.94
N GLY A 212 2.86 -31.92 -3.71
CA GLY A 212 1.96 -33.01 -3.36
C GLY A 212 0.50 -32.83 -3.78
N LEU A 213 0.08 -31.65 -4.27
CA LEU A 213 -1.26 -31.48 -4.82
C LEU A 213 -1.33 -32.15 -6.21
N SER A 214 -2.01 -33.29 -6.26
CA SER A 214 -2.27 -34.01 -7.51
C SER A 214 -3.18 -33.18 -8.41
N SER A 215 -3.07 -33.36 -9.74
CA SER A 215 -3.98 -32.73 -10.71
C SER A 215 -5.33 -33.45 -10.81
N SER A 216 -5.64 -34.39 -9.92
CA SER A 216 -6.96 -35.01 -9.82
C SER A 216 -7.97 -34.04 -9.21
N LEU A 217 -9.23 -34.19 -9.61
CA LEU A 217 -10.33 -33.43 -9.03
C LEU A 217 -10.42 -33.66 -7.52
N ASP A 218 -10.34 -34.91 -7.06
CA ASP A 218 -10.45 -35.27 -5.64
C ASP A 218 -9.36 -34.59 -4.78
N ALA A 219 -8.11 -34.54 -5.27
CA ALA A 219 -7.03 -33.90 -4.53
C ALA A 219 -7.24 -32.38 -4.44
N LEU A 220 -7.77 -31.77 -5.50
CA LEU A 220 -8.13 -30.36 -5.49
C LEU A 220 -9.33 -30.07 -4.59
N GLU A 221 -10.36 -30.91 -4.59
CA GLU A 221 -11.50 -30.81 -3.68
C GLU A 221 -11.03 -30.88 -2.23
N GLU A 222 -10.23 -31.89 -1.89
CA GLU A 222 -9.65 -32.04 -0.55
C GLU A 222 -8.81 -30.80 -0.16
N PHE A 223 -8.04 -30.27 -1.10
CA PHE A 223 -7.25 -29.06 -0.87
C PHE A 223 -8.16 -27.84 -0.64
N LEU A 224 -9.16 -27.62 -1.48
CA LEU A 224 -10.06 -26.47 -1.37
C LEU A 224 -10.96 -26.54 -0.14
N ASP A 225 -11.28 -27.74 0.35
CA ASP A 225 -12.02 -27.94 1.60
C ASP A 225 -11.20 -27.60 2.84
N LYS A 226 -9.90 -27.90 2.79
CA LYS A 226 -8.98 -27.65 3.89
C LYS A 226 -8.48 -26.22 3.93
N ASN A 227 -8.78 -25.41 2.90
CA ASN A 227 -8.25 -24.06 2.77
C ASN A 227 -9.35 -23.08 2.42
N ASN A 228 -9.48 -22.00 3.17
CA ASN A 228 -10.31 -20.88 2.74
C ASN A 228 -9.71 -20.17 1.50
N SER A 229 -10.46 -19.24 0.88
CA SER A 229 -10.01 -18.51 -0.33
C SER A 229 -8.66 -17.82 -0.16
N MET A 230 -8.39 -17.31 1.04
CA MET A 230 -7.14 -16.64 1.39
C MET A 230 -5.98 -17.63 1.48
N GLU A 231 -6.16 -18.75 2.17
CA GLU A 231 -5.16 -19.81 2.29
C GLU A 231 -4.85 -20.44 0.93
N PHE A 232 -5.86 -20.64 0.08
CA PHE A 232 -5.68 -21.07 -1.30
C PHE A 232 -4.79 -20.10 -2.08
N LEU A 233 -5.08 -18.80 -2.03
CA LEU A 233 -4.30 -17.76 -2.72
C LEU A 233 -2.86 -17.67 -2.22
N LEU A 234 -2.64 -17.77 -0.91
CA LEU A 234 -1.30 -17.76 -0.33
C LEU A 234 -0.49 -18.97 -0.75
N LYS A 235 -1.10 -20.16 -0.75
CA LYS A 235 -0.42 -21.42 -1.07
C LYS A 235 -0.19 -21.62 -2.57
N THR A 236 -0.99 -20.97 -3.42
CA THR A 236 -0.89 -21.09 -4.89
C THR A 236 -0.24 -19.83 -5.48
N GLY A 237 -0.98 -18.73 -5.56
CA GLY A 237 -0.58 -17.48 -6.20
C GLY A 237 0.62 -16.79 -5.54
N LEU A 238 0.90 -17.06 -4.26
CA LEU A 238 2.04 -16.50 -3.53
C LEU A 238 3.03 -17.56 -3.03
N ALA A 239 3.00 -18.77 -3.61
CA ALA A 239 3.96 -19.83 -3.28
C ALA A 239 5.41 -19.36 -3.44
N ALA A 240 5.67 -18.52 -4.47
CA ALA A 240 6.95 -17.85 -4.69
C ALA A 240 7.48 -17.19 -3.41
N CYS A 241 6.61 -16.45 -2.72
CA CYS A 241 6.93 -15.64 -1.56
C CYS A 241 7.14 -16.47 -0.29
N SER A 242 6.81 -17.77 -0.31
CA SER A 242 7.10 -18.67 0.81
C SER A 242 8.55 -19.14 0.83
N LYS A 243 9.27 -19.01 -0.30
CA LYS A 243 10.68 -19.39 -0.43
C LYS A 243 11.59 -18.33 0.23
N PRO A 244 12.51 -18.71 1.14
CA PRO A 244 13.40 -17.76 1.80
C PRO A 244 14.23 -16.90 0.83
N GLU A 245 14.66 -17.47 -0.30
CA GLU A 245 15.43 -16.78 -1.34
C GLU A 245 14.65 -15.68 -2.07
N ASN A 246 13.32 -15.70 -1.99
CA ASN A 246 12.45 -14.67 -2.57
C ASN A 246 12.02 -13.62 -1.53
N ARG A 247 12.54 -13.73 -0.30
CA ARG A 247 12.26 -12.79 0.79
C ARG A 247 13.47 -11.94 1.08
N GLU A 248 13.20 -10.65 1.11
CA GLU A 248 14.19 -9.65 1.46
C GLU A 248 13.92 -9.12 2.87
N PHE A 249 14.95 -9.11 3.70
CA PHE A 249 14.89 -8.59 5.08
C PHE A 249 15.72 -7.32 5.17
N PHE A 250 15.12 -6.26 5.71
CA PHE A 250 15.81 -5.01 5.96
C PHE A 250 15.47 -4.50 7.34
N ASP A 251 16.48 -3.95 8.00
CA ASP A 251 16.30 -3.25 9.27
C ASP A 251 15.65 -1.89 9.00
N ILE A 252 14.32 -1.88 9.00
CA ILE A 252 13.51 -0.67 8.91
C ILE A 252 12.91 -0.35 10.29
N PRO A 253 12.90 0.93 10.70
CA PRO A 253 12.23 1.34 11.92
C PRO A 253 10.74 0.96 11.93
N ALA A 254 10.15 0.95 13.13
CA ALA A 254 8.70 0.76 13.26
C ALA A 254 7.93 1.84 12.48
N CYS A 255 6.80 1.45 11.89
CA CYS A 255 5.85 2.41 11.38
C CYS A 255 4.91 2.87 12.50
N THR A 256 4.79 4.19 12.65
CA THR A 256 3.85 4.81 13.58
C THR A 256 2.72 5.47 12.80
N GLU A 257 1.48 5.09 13.12
CA GLU A 257 0.28 5.72 12.56
C GLU A 257 -0.41 6.58 13.61
N ARG A 258 -0.85 7.78 13.22
CA ARG A 258 -1.62 8.68 14.09
C ARG A 258 -2.83 9.22 13.36
N ALA A 259 -3.99 9.16 14.01
CA ALA A 259 -5.20 9.83 13.55
C ALA A 259 -5.00 11.34 13.52
N VAL A 260 -5.64 12.00 12.55
CA VAL A 260 -5.55 13.44 12.35
C VAL A 260 -6.87 14.11 12.77
N PHE A 261 -6.79 14.88 13.86
CA PHE A 261 -7.93 15.59 14.45
C PHE A 261 -7.91 17.10 14.23
N SER A 262 -6.87 17.63 13.58
CA SER A 262 -6.76 19.06 13.32
C SER A 262 -5.99 19.31 12.05
N LYS A 263 -6.58 20.08 11.14
CA LYS A 263 -5.97 20.53 9.90
C LYS A 263 -4.66 21.29 10.14
N LYS A 264 -4.63 22.18 11.16
CA LYS A 264 -3.43 22.93 11.53
C LYS A 264 -2.30 22.00 11.98
N ASN A 265 -2.61 21.00 12.81
CA ASN A 265 -1.63 20.03 13.28
C ASN A 265 -1.14 19.11 12.14
N ALA A 266 -2.03 18.76 11.21
CA ALA A 266 -1.67 18.00 10.01
C ALA A 266 -0.65 18.76 9.14
N LEU A 267 -0.94 20.01 8.81
CA LEU A 267 -0.02 20.88 8.05
C LEU A 267 1.33 20.98 8.76
N LYS A 268 1.33 21.37 10.05
CA LYS A 268 2.55 21.51 10.85
C LYS A 268 3.38 20.23 10.82
N SER A 269 2.75 19.08 11.05
CA SER A 269 3.41 17.77 11.01
C SER A 269 4.05 17.48 9.65
N VAL A 270 3.32 17.70 8.55
CA VAL A 270 3.84 17.40 7.21
C VAL A 270 5.02 18.31 6.90
N HIS A 271 4.94 19.59 7.23
CA HIS A 271 6.04 20.52 7.03
C HIS A 271 7.27 20.16 7.86
N GLN A 272 7.10 19.82 9.14
CA GLN A 272 8.19 19.36 10.00
C GLN A 272 8.85 18.10 9.45
N TRP A 273 8.06 17.13 8.99
CA TRP A 273 8.58 15.90 8.40
C TRP A 273 9.39 16.15 7.12
N LEU A 274 8.86 16.97 6.21
CA LEU A 274 9.52 17.33 4.96
C LEU A 274 10.76 18.22 5.16
N ASN A 275 10.89 18.88 6.32
CA ASN A 275 12.07 19.68 6.70
C ASN A 275 13.20 18.84 7.33
N SER A 276 12.97 17.54 7.58
CA SER A 276 14.02 16.68 8.10
C SER A 276 15.17 16.53 7.09
N LYS A 277 16.36 16.19 7.59
CA LYS A 277 17.59 16.11 6.79
C LYS A 277 17.47 15.13 5.62
N ASP A 278 16.85 13.98 5.85
CA ASP A 278 16.70 12.88 4.89
C ASP A 278 15.23 12.44 4.82
N PRO A 279 14.34 13.30 4.27
CA PRO A 279 12.91 13.11 4.42
C PRO A 279 12.46 11.86 3.64
N GLN A 280 11.72 11.02 4.34
CA GLN A 280 11.12 9.80 3.78
C GLN A 280 9.68 10.08 3.35
N PRO A 281 9.10 9.31 2.42
CA PRO A 281 7.70 9.51 2.05
C PRO A 281 6.78 9.27 3.27
N MET A 282 5.77 10.13 3.43
CA MET A 282 4.76 9.98 4.47
C MET A 282 3.51 9.34 3.88
N GLY A 283 3.12 8.17 4.38
CA GLY A 283 1.82 7.58 4.08
C GLY A 283 0.70 8.37 4.75
N ILE A 284 -0.41 8.59 4.06
CA ILE A 284 -1.60 9.19 4.65
C ILE A 284 -2.85 8.43 4.22
N GLY A 285 -3.79 8.27 5.14
CA GLY A 285 -5.18 7.96 4.80
C GLY A 285 -5.91 9.26 4.46
N ILE A 286 -6.64 9.31 3.35
CA ILE A 286 -7.34 10.50 2.86
C ILE A 286 -8.67 10.10 2.20
N CYS A 287 -9.62 11.03 2.10
CA CYS A 287 -10.82 10.80 1.27
C CYS A 287 -10.47 10.95 -0.22
N SER A 288 -10.68 9.90 -1.02
CA SER A 288 -10.37 9.88 -2.46
C SER A 288 -11.09 10.95 -3.27
N GLN A 289 -12.29 11.37 -2.82
CA GLN A 289 -13.08 12.42 -3.46
C GLN A 289 -12.36 13.76 -3.59
N LEU A 290 -11.33 14.03 -2.78
CA LEU A 290 -10.46 15.18 -2.97
C LEU A 290 -9.87 15.24 -4.40
N PHE A 291 -9.47 14.08 -4.93
CA PHE A 291 -8.81 14.02 -6.22
C PHE A 291 -9.78 14.26 -7.39
N HIS A 292 -11.04 13.87 -7.25
CA HIS A 292 -12.07 14.04 -8.29
C HIS A 292 -12.77 15.40 -8.21
N GLN A 293 -13.09 15.88 -7.00
CA GLN A 293 -13.84 17.12 -6.80
C GLN A 293 -12.96 18.38 -6.78
N GLY A 294 -11.64 18.22 -6.72
CA GLY A 294 -10.73 19.36 -6.80
C GLY A 294 -10.86 20.29 -5.59
N ARG A 295 -10.72 21.59 -5.84
CA ARG A 295 -10.83 22.63 -4.81
C ARG A 295 -12.24 22.77 -4.26
N LYS A 296 -13.26 22.21 -4.93
CA LYS A 296 -14.64 22.19 -4.43
C LYS A 296 -14.83 21.21 -3.27
N TYR A 297 -13.92 20.25 -3.09
CA TYR A 297 -13.97 19.34 -1.96
C TYR A 297 -13.87 20.10 -0.63
N ARG A 298 -14.83 19.87 0.26
CA ARG A 298 -14.95 20.58 1.55
C ARG A 298 -14.23 19.89 2.71
N GLY A 299 -13.62 18.72 2.46
CA GLY A 299 -12.92 17.96 3.49
C GLY A 299 -13.85 17.32 4.51
N ARG A 300 -13.26 16.59 5.46
CA ARG A 300 -13.98 15.96 6.58
C ARG A 300 -14.58 17.00 7.54
N TRP A 301 -13.94 18.17 7.66
CA TRP A 301 -14.35 19.21 8.61
C TRP A 301 -15.54 20.05 8.13
N GLY A 302 -15.74 20.15 6.81
CA GLY A 302 -16.97 20.71 6.24
C GLY A 302 -18.15 19.72 6.32
N ALA A 303 -17.88 18.46 6.69
CA ALA A 303 -18.81 17.35 6.62
C ALA A 303 -19.60 17.09 7.91
N ALA A 304 -19.21 17.64 9.06
CA ALA A 304 -19.87 17.32 10.34
C ALA A 304 -21.39 17.61 10.31
N LEU A 305 -21.83 18.59 9.51
CA LEU A 305 -23.24 18.88 9.25
C LEU A 305 -23.84 18.04 8.10
N SER A 306 -23.06 17.64 7.08
CA SER A 306 -23.57 16.83 5.97
C SER A 306 -23.60 15.33 6.26
N ASP A 307 -22.75 14.83 7.18
CA ASP A 307 -22.73 13.43 7.60
C ASP A 307 -23.93 13.09 8.48
N MET A 308 -24.49 14.07 9.20
CA MET A 308 -25.80 13.92 9.84
C MET A 308 -26.94 13.70 8.83
N PHE A 309 -26.73 14.02 7.54
CA PHE A 309 -27.70 13.82 6.45
C PHE A 309 -27.19 12.89 5.34
N GLY A 310 -26.22 12.02 5.64
CA GLY A 310 -25.76 10.96 4.72
C GLY A 310 -24.84 11.43 3.57
N GLY A 311 -24.11 12.53 3.75
CA GLY A 311 -23.56 13.30 2.63
C GLY A 311 -22.08 13.13 2.27
N THR A 312 -21.18 12.59 3.10
CA THR A 312 -19.78 12.41 2.64
C THR A 312 -19.45 10.96 2.32
N ASN A 313 -19.50 10.68 1.01
CA ASN A 313 -18.85 9.54 0.37
C ASN A 313 -17.31 9.67 0.49
N CYS A 314 -16.77 9.69 1.70
CA CYS A 314 -15.34 9.58 1.93
C CYS A 314 -14.91 8.15 1.58
N GLY A 315 -14.61 7.90 0.30
CA GLY A 315 -13.93 6.68 -0.12
C GLY A 315 -12.53 6.71 0.47
N GLY A 316 -12.33 6.07 1.63
CA GLY A 316 -11.04 6.04 2.32
C GLY A 316 -9.95 5.48 1.41
N HIS A 317 -8.81 6.17 1.35
CA HIS A 317 -7.77 5.88 0.38
C HIS A 317 -6.37 6.19 0.92
N GLY A 318 -5.40 5.33 0.61
CA GLY A 318 -4.00 5.51 0.99
C GLY A 318 -3.22 6.20 -0.12
N VAL A 319 -2.46 7.24 0.22
CA VAL A 319 -1.49 7.89 -0.71
C VAL A 319 -0.19 8.25 0.01
N LEU A 320 0.84 8.65 -0.74
CA LEU A 320 2.09 9.18 -0.19
C LEU A 320 2.20 10.69 -0.40
N ILE A 321 2.68 11.41 0.60
CA ILE A 321 3.26 12.75 0.44
C ILE A 321 4.76 12.58 0.18
N ILE A 322 5.22 13.02 -0.99
CA ILE A 322 6.61 12.85 -1.46
C ILE A 322 7.31 14.16 -1.82
N GLY A 323 6.71 15.30 -1.45
CA GLY A 323 7.26 16.61 -1.75
C GLY A 323 6.30 17.74 -1.45
N ARG A 324 6.78 18.97 -1.64
CA ARG A 324 6.00 20.21 -1.56
C ARG A 324 6.61 21.31 -2.42
N ARG A 325 5.80 22.28 -2.83
CA ARG A 325 6.25 23.48 -3.54
C ARG A 325 5.35 24.67 -3.25
N LYS A 326 5.88 25.87 -3.46
CA LYS A 326 5.11 27.12 -3.52
C LYS A 326 4.66 27.35 -4.95
N LEU A 327 3.35 27.41 -5.18
CA LEU A 327 2.75 27.77 -6.47
C LEU A 327 2.35 29.24 -6.45
N GLN A 328 2.88 30.03 -7.38
CA GLN A 328 2.41 31.39 -7.62
C GLN A 328 1.16 31.35 -8.49
N ARG A 329 0.09 32.01 -8.03
CA ARG A 329 -1.18 32.09 -8.76
C ARG A 329 -1.24 33.37 -9.59
N ALA A 330 -2.13 33.39 -10.57
CA ALA A 330 -2.34 34.54 -11.44
C ALA A 330 -2.81 35.81 -10.69
N ASP A 331 -3.41 35.67 -9.51
CA ASP A 331 -3.82 36.78 -8.65
C ASP A 331 -2.69 37.33 -7.75
N GLY A 332 -1.44 36.91 -8.00
CA GLY A 332 -0.26 37.32 -7.24
C GLY A 332 -0.13 36.64 -5.88
N LYS A 333 -1.10 35.79 -5.48
CA LYS A 333 -1.03 35.03 -4.23
C LYS A 333 -0.24 33.75 -4.42
N SER A 334 0.50 33.36 -3.40
CA SER A 334 1.14 32.04 -3.38
C SER A 334 0.32 31.03 -2.59
N THR A 335 0.24 29.79 -3.07
CA THR A 335 -0.32 28.66 -2.31
C THR A 335 0.73 27.58 -2.13
N CYS A 336 0.69 26.88 -0.99
CA CYS A 336 1.52 25.70 -0.80
C CYS A 336 0.83 24.47 -1.40
N GLN A 337 1.58 23.66 -2.14
CA GLN A 337 1.11 22.39 -2.69
C GLN A 337 1.96 21.25 -2.16
N PHE A 338 1.35 20.10 -1.90
CA PHE A 338 2.03 18.84 -1.66
C PHE A 338 2.08 18.02 -2.94
N LEU A 339 3.19 17.32 -3.15
CA LEU A 339 3.32 16.31 -4.19
C LEU A 339 2.80 14.99 -3.63
N ILE A 340 1.71 14.51 -4.19
CA ILE A 340 1.05 13.28 -3.81
C ILE A 340 1.37 12.19 -4.83
N ARG A 341 1.88 11.05 -4.37
CA ARG A 341 1.93 9.84 -5.19
C ARG A 341 0.75 8.96 -4.85
N ASN A 342 -0.09 8.74 -5.85
CA ASN A 342 -1.29 7.93 -5.75
C ASN A 342 -0.99 6.47 -6.17
N SER A 343 -1.80 5.53 -5.71
CA SER A 343 -1.76 4.11 -6.06
C SER A 343 -2.67 3.75 -7.25
N TRP A 344 -3.06 4.72 -8.09
CA TRP A 344 -3.88 4.50 -9.30
C TRP A 344 -3.06 4.53 -10.60
N GLY A 345 -1.78 4.15 -10.50
CA GLY A 345 -0.88 4.10 -11.64
C GLY A 345 -0.45 5.47 -12.15
N THR A 346 0.10 5.47 -13.37
CA THR A 346 0.71 6.65 -14.00
C THR A 346 -0.29 7.59 -14.67
N SER A 347 -1.56 7.19 -14.75
CA SER A 347 -2.56 7.92 -15.51
C SER A 347 -3.08 9.14 -14.73
N CYS A 348 -3.39 10.23 -15.46
CA CYS A 348 -3.86 11.49 -14.89
C CYS A 348 -5.33 11.80 -15.19
N TYR A 349 -6.00 10.96 -15.98
CA TYR A 349 -7.36 11.22 -16.52
C TYR A 349 -8.45 11.35 -15.45
N ASN A 350 -8.30 10.68 -14.31
CA ASN A 350 -9.32 10.66 -13.25
C ASN A 350 -9.24 11.84 -12.28
N TYR A 351 -8.25 12.73 -12.44
CA TYR A 351 -8.04 13.84 -11.53
C TYR A 351 -8.79 15.09 -11.97
N SER A 352 -9.25 15.86 -11.00
CA SER A 352 -9.79 17.19 -11.23
C SER A 352 -8.79 18.06 -11.99
N GLY A 353 -9.25 18.84 -12.96
CA GLY A 353 -8.44 19.83 -13.66
C GLY A 353 -7.90 20.96 -12.75
N ASP A 354 -8.32 21.01 -11.49
CA ASP A 354 -7.72 21.88 -10.46
C ASP A 354 -6.27 21.48 -10.11
N TRP A 355 -5.91 20.21 -10.35
CA TRP A 355 -4.63 19.63 -9.95
C TRP A 355 -3.69 19.46 -11.14
N SER A 356 -2.40 19.73 -10.91
CA SER A 356 -1.35 19.43 -11.89
C SER A 356 -0.87 18.00 -11.66
N CYS A 357 -0.93 17.17 -12.70
CA CYS A 357 -0.53 15.77 -12.63
C CYS A 357 0.57 15.45 -13.65
N GLU A 358 1.53 14.64 -13.22
CA GLU A 358 2.65 14.14 -14.02
C GLU A 358 2.90 12.67 -13.67
N ALA A 359 2.60 11.78 -14.61
CA ALA A 359 2.80 10.33 -14.46
C ALA A 359 2.26 9.77 -13.13
N GLY A 360 1.03 10.16 -12.75
CA GLY A 360 0.38 9.70 -11.51
C GLY A 360 0.82 10.42 -10.23
N ASN A 361 1.79 11.35 -10.32
CA ASN A 361 2.16 12.23 -9.21
C ASN A 361 1.41 13.55 -9.35
N ILE A 362 0.77 14.01 -8.28
CA ILE A 362 -0.22 15.09 -8.33
C ILE A 362 0.18 16.21 -7.36
N TRP A 363 0.23 17.44 -7.84
CA TRP A 363 0.35 18.63 -7.00
C TRP A 363 -1.02 19.08 -6.51
N VAL A 364 -1.27 18.94 -5.21
CA VAL A 364 -2.54 19.27 -4.56
C VAL A 364 -2.32 20.35 -3.51
N ASP A 365 -3.24 21.30 -3.41
CA ASP A 365 -3.16 22.37 -2.40
C ASP A 365 -3.05 21.75 -0.99
N ALA A 366 -2.00 22.11 -0.25
CA ALA A 366 -1.65 21.52 1.04
C ALA A 366 -2.80 21.61 2.06
N ASP A 367 -3.51 22.73 2.02
CA ASP A 367 -4.70 23.01 2.81
C ASP A 367 -5.82 21.97 2.58
N LYS A 368 -6.01 21.56 1.33
CA LYS A 368 -7.03 20.57 0.94
C LYS A 368 -6.62 19.16 1.32
N VAL A 369 -5.34 18.82 1.19
CA VAL A 369 -4.79 17.55 1.69
C VAL A 369 -5.01 17.45 3.20
N ALA A 370 -4.57 18.45 3.95
CA ALA A 370 -4.71 18.48 5.41
C ALA A 370 -6.17 18.46 5.89
N GLY A 371 -7.08 19.11 5.18
CA GLY A 371 -8.52 19.08 5.48
C GLY A 371 -9.21 17.73 5.18
N SER A 372 -8.56 16.86 4.41
CA SER A 372 -9.08 15.57 3.96
C SER A 372 -8.39 14.37 4.62
N MET A 373 -7.29 14.62 5.33
CA MET A 373 -6.44 13.62 5.96
C MET A 373 -7.16 12.96 7.14
N LEU A 374 -7.14 11.63 7.16
CA LEU A 374 -7.71 10.75 8.18
C LEU A 374 -6.63 10.27 9.15
N THR A 375 -5.52 9.79 8.58
CA THR A 375 -4.37 9.26 9.31
C THR A 375 -3.07 9.73 8.66
N ARG A 376 -1.98 9.74 9.43
CA ARG A 376 -0.61 9.88 8.94
C ARG A 376 0.23 8.71 9.44
N SER A 377 1.08 8.19 8.57
CA SER A 377 1.87 6.98 8.76
C SER A 377 3.31 7.28 8.35
N VAL A 378 4.26 7.06 9.26
CA VAL A 378 5.69 7.33 9.03
C VAL A 378 6.54 6.15 9.50
N ILE A 379 7.63 5.87 8.78
CA ILE A 379 8.66 4.92 9.23
C ILE A 379 9.65 5.68 10.13
N GLY A 380 9.81 5.21 11.36
CA GLY A 380 10.61 5.85 12.40
C GLY A 380 9.76 6.72 13.32
N ASP A 381 10.45 7.44 14.21
CA ASP A 381 9.79 8.35 15.12
C ASP A 381 9.41 9.64 14.39
N ALA A 382 8.13 10.02 14.53
CA ALA A 382 7.68 11.33 14.11
C ALA A 382 8.32 12.39 15.04
N PRO A 383 8.93 13.46 14.50
CA PRO A 383 9.45 14.55 15.32
C PRO A 383 8.34 15.30 16.08
#